data_AF-A0A3B8SV85-F1
#
_entry.id   AF-A0A3B8SV85-F1
#
_cell.length_a   1.000
_cell.length_b   1.000
_cell.length_c   1.000
_cell.angle_alpha   90.00
_cell.angle_beta   90.00
_cell.angle_gamma   90.00
#
_symmetry.space_group_name_H-M   'P 1'
#
loop_
_entity.id
_entity.type
_entity.pdbx_description
1 polymer ?
#
loop_
_entity_poly.entity_id
_entity_poly.type
_entity_poly.pdbx_seq_one_letter_code
_entity_poly.pdbx_strand_id
1 'polypeptide(L)'
;MSGVDPSHRVLSGMRPTGRLHLGHYHGVLKNWVQLQHEYECFFFVADWHALTTHYQDTRGIDQAITDMVIDWLAAGVNPGSATLFVQSQVVAHAELHLLLSMITPLGWLERVPTYKDQQEKLTDKDLTTYGFLGYPLLQSADILLYRAGQVPVGADQVAHVEITREIARRFNHIYGREPDFEELAESACDKMGKKGAKL
;
A
#
# COMPACT_ATOMS: atom_id res chain seq x y z
N MET A 1 -21.41 12.23 -3.26
CA MET A 1 -21.35 10.80 -2.86
C MET A 1 -20.64 10.00 -3.94
N SER A 2 -19.34 9.72 -3.77
CA SER A 2 -18.70 8.68 -4.58
C SER A 2 -19.44 7.37 -4.31
N GLY A 3 -20.20 6.86 -5.27
CA GLY A 3 -21.09 5.70 -5.11
C GLY A 3 -20.39 4.36 -4.90
N VAL A 4 -19.20 4.35 -4.31
CA VAL A 4 -18.42 3.12 -4.09
C VAL A 4 -18.40 2.80 -2.61
N ASP A 5 -18.93 1.62 -2.28
CA ASP A 5 -18.91 1.07 -0.92
C ASP A 5 -17.49 0.57 -0.58
N PRO A 6 -16.78 1.19 0.38
CA PRO A 6 -15.45 0.76 0.79
C PRO A 6 -15.40 -0.71 1.22
N SER A 7 -16.48 -1.23 1.83
CA SER A 7 -16.53 -2.60 2.32
C SER A 7 -16.44 -3.66 1.21
N HIS A 8 -16.71 -3.25 -0.03
CA HIS A 8 -16.61 -4.09 -1.22
C HIS A 8 -15.24 -3.99 -1.93
N ARG A 9 -14.30 -3.21 -1.40
CA ARG A 9 -12.95 -3.05 -1.95
C ARG A 9 -11.90 -3.82 -1.17
N VAL A 10 -11.11 -4.59 -1.90
CA VAL A 10 -9.95 -5.31 -1.39
C VAL A 10 -8.69 -4.69 -1.95
N LEU A 11 -7.74 -4.35 -1.08
CA LEU A 11 -6.36 -4.06 -1.49
C LEU A 11 -5.42 -5.10 -0.89
N SER A 12 -4.54 -5.67 -1.72
CA SER A 12 -3.47 -6.55 -1.26
C SER A 12 -2.26 -6.41 -2.18
N GLY A 13 -1.05 -6.59 -1.65
CA GLY A 13 0.16 -6.42 -2.45
C GLY A 13 1.30 -7.28 -1.95
N MET A 14 2.29 -7.48 -2.80
CA MET A 14 3.52 -8.18 -2.45
C MET A 14 4.73 -7.35 -2.84
N ARG A 15 5.79 -7.42 -2.04
CA ARG A 15 7.09 -6.88 -2.44
C ARG A 15 7.71 -7.77 -3.51
N PRO A 16 8.31 -7.22 -4.58
CA PRO A 16 8.99 -8.00 -5.59
C PRO A 16 10.31 -8.56 -5.03
N THR A 17 10.31 -9.81 -4.59
CA THR A 17 11.50 -10.51 -4.03
C THR A 17 12.00 -11.66 -4.92
N GLY A 18 11.51 -11.73 -6.17
CA GLY A 18 11.81 -12.80 -7.13
C GLY A 18 10.64 -13.75 -7.33
N ARG A 19 10.93 -14.92 -7.91
CA ARG A 19 9.92 -15.94 -8.24
C ARG A 19 9.18 -16.46 -7.02
N LEU A 20 7.89 -16.67 -7.18
CA LEU A 20 7.02 -17.16 -6.13
C LEU A 20 7.10 -18.68 -5.99
N HIS A 21 7.15 -19.17 -4.75
CA HIS A 21 7.02 -20.58 -4.40
C HIS A 21 5.64 -20.93 -3.82
N LEU A 22 5.39 -22.22 -3.56
CA LEU A 22 4.12 -22.75 -3.03
C LEU A 22 3.62 -22.07 -1.75
N GLY A 23 4.52 -21.58 -0.89
CA GLY A 23 4.14 -20.76 0.28
C GLY A 23 3.32 -19.51 -0.08
N HIS A 24 3.69 -18.79 -1.16
CA HIS A 24 2.92 -17.64 -1.64
C HIS A 24 1.58 -18.07 -2.24
N TYR A 25 1.57 -19.21 -2.93
CA TYR A 25 0.34 -19.73 -3.52
C TYR A 25 -0.70 -20.04 -2.44
N HIS A 26 -0.33 -20.82 -1.43
CA HIS A 26 -1.23 -21.18 -0.33
C HIS A 26 -1.51 -20.03 0.63
N GLY A 27 -0.54 -19.15 0.86
CA GLY A 27 -0.68 -18.03 1.78
C GLY A 27 -1.50 -16.86 1.23
N VAL A 28 -1.43 -16.60 -0.08
CA VAL A 28 -2.02 -15.39 -0.66
C VAL A 28 -2.73 -15.64 -2.00
N LEU A 29 -2.07 -16.22 -3.00
CA LEU A 29 -2.63 -16.23 -4.38
C LEU A 29 -3.93 -17.04 -4.48
N LYS A 30 -4.02 -18.17 -3.77
CA LYS A 30 -5.26 -18.96 -3.74
C LYS A 30 -6.45 -18.15 -3.22
N ASN A 31 -6.21 -17.27 -2.25
CA ASN A 31 -7.24 -16.38 -1.72
C ASN A 31 -7.56 -15.24 -2.72
N TRP A 32 -6.55 -14.65 -3.36
CA TRP A 32 -6.76 -13.64 -4.41
C TRP A 32 -7.61 -14.16 -5.58
N VAL A 33 -7.38 -15.41 -6.00
CA VAL A 33 -8.15 -16.04 -7.09
C VAL A 33 -9.63 -16.15 -6.75
N GLN A 34 -9.97 -16.32 -5.48
CA GLN A 34 -11.36 -16.29 -5.03
C GLN A 34 -11.89 -14.86 -4.92
N LEU A 35 -11.16 -13.98 -4.21
CA LEU A 35 -11.60 -12.62 -3.90
C LEU A 35 -11.85 -11.78 -5.16
N GLN A 36 -11.06 -11.95 -6.23
CA GLN A 36 -11.23 -11.19 -7.48
C GLN A 36 -12.60 -11.37 -8.15
N HIS A 37 -13.37 -12.40 -7.77
CA HIS A 37 -14.72 -12.64 -8.29
C HIS A 37 -15.82 -12.21 -7.32
N GLU A 38 -15.45 -11.87 -6.08
CA GLU A 38 -16.38 -11.51 -5.00
C GLU A 38 -16.32 -10.02 -4.64
N TYR A 39 -15.22 -9.34 -4.97
CA TYR A 39 -14.93 -7.95 -4.57
C TYR A 39 -14.30 -7.14 -5.71
N GLU A 40 -14.33 -5.81 -5.58
CA GLU A 40 -13.47 -4.92 -6.37
C GLU A 40 -12.04 -5.02 -5.85
N CYS A 41 -11.21 -5.82 -6.51
CA CYS A 41 -9.84 -6.10 -6.08
C CYS A 41 -8.80 -5.21 -6.75
N PHE A 42 -7.89 -4.72 -5.91
CA PHE A 42 -6.67 -4.01 -6.28
C PHE A 42 -5.49 -4.85 -5.80
N PHE A 43 -4.74 -5.44 -6.73
CA PHE A 43 -3.54 -6.21 -6.42
C PHE A 43 -2.31 -5.54 -6.99
N PHE A 44 -1.28 -5.36 -6.17
CA PHE A 44 -0.17 -4.50 -6.59
C PHE A 44 1.21 -4.96 -6.18
N VAL A 45 2.17 -4.63 -7.05
CA VAL A 45 3.59 -4.85 -6.81
C VAL A 45 4.11 -3.69 -5.97
N ALA A 46 4.49 -3.98 -4.73
CA ALA A 46 4.96 -3.00 -3.75
C ALA A 46 6.47 -2.75 -3.91
N ASP A 47 6.88 -2.15 -5.03
CA ASP A 47 8.28 -1.96 -5.41
C ASP A 47 9.01 -0.87 -4.60
N TRP A 48 8.35 0.22 -4.20
CA TRP A 48 8.96 1.16 -3.25
C TRP A 48 9.17 0.55 -1.86
N HIS A 49 8.27 -0.35 -1.43
CA HIS A 49 8.50 -1.12 -0.20
C HIS A 49 9.73 -2.03 -0.28
N ALA A 50 10.13 -2.52 -1.46
CA ALA A 50 11.37 -3.26 -1.60
C ALA A 50 12.60 -2.39 -1.31
N LEU A 51 12.56 -1.10 -1.65
CA LEU A 51 13.66 -0.16 -1.39
C LEU A 51 13.94 0.04 0.10
N THR A 52 12.95 -0.17 0.97
CA THR A 52 13.11 0.01 2.42
C THR A 52 14.18 -0.90 3.04
N THR A 53 14.47 -2.04 2.39
CA THR A 53 15.53 -2.98 2.80
C THR A 53 16.55 -3.27 1.69
N HIS A 54 16.31 -2.84 0.44
CA HIS A 54 17.21 -3.08 -0.71
C HIS A 54 17.79 -1.80 -1.32
N TYR A 55 17.72 -0.65 -0.63
CA TYR A 55 18.20 0.63 -1.17
C TYR A 55 19.68 0.64 -1.63
N GLN A 56 20.54 -0.21 -1.07
CA GLN A 56 21.96 -0.31 -1.46
C GLN A 56 22.18 -1.10 -2.75
N ASP A 57 21.27 -2.01 -3.10
CA ASP A 57 21.34 -2.81 -4.32
C ASP A 57 19.94 -3.05 -4.87
N THR A 58 19.55 -2.20 -5.80
CA THR A 58 18.24 -2.24 -6.48
C THR A 58 18.26 -3.10 -7.74
N ARG A 59 19.41 -3.69 -8.09
CA ARG A 59 19.52 -4.52 -9.29
C ARG A 59 18.59 -5.72 -9.16
N GLY A 60 17.85 -5.99 -10.22
CA GLY A 60 16.93 -7.11 -10.29
C GLY A 60 15.53 -6.83 -9.74
N ILE A 61 15.24 -5.65 -9.17
CA ILE A 61 13.87 -5.27 -8.80
C ILE A 61 12.98 -5.29 -10.05
N ASP A 62 13.43 -4.72 -11.18
CA ASP A 62 12.66 -4.73 -12.44
C ASP A 62 12.32 -6.14 -12.94
N GLN A 63 13.29 -7.05 -12.85
CA GLN A 63 13.08 -8.45 -13.21
C GLN A 63 12.13 -9.13 -12.22
N ALA A 64 12.28 -8.86 -10.92
CA ALA A 64 11.42 -9.41 -9.88
C ALA A 64 9.97 -8.92 -9.99
N ILE A 65 9.74 -7.67 -10.41
CA ILE A 65 8.41 -7.14 -10.74
C ILE A 65 7.80 -7.98 -11.86
N THR A 66 8.55 -8.18 -12.95
CA THR A 66 8.08 -8.94 -14.12
C THR A 66 7.79 -10.40 -13.77
N ASP A 67 8.73 -11.09 -13.12
CA ASP A 67 8.58 -12.48 -12.71
C ASP A 67 7.37 -12.68 -11.79
N MET A 68 7.16 -11.77 -10.83
CA MET A 68 6.06 -11.87 -9.88
C MET A 68 4.69 -11.68 -10.55
N VAL A 69 4.56 -10.73 -11.48
CA VAL A 69 3.32 -10.55 -12.25
C VAL A 69 3.04 -11.77 -13.13
N ILE A 70 4.07 -12.35 -13.76
CA ILE A 70 3.94 -13.60 -14.52
C ILE A 70 3.39 -14.72 -13.61
N ASP A 71 3.95 -14.88 -12.40
CA ASP A 71 3.51 -15.90 -11.45
C ASP A 71 2.07 -15.67 -10.96
N TRP A 72 1.64 -14.42 -10.76
CA TRP A 72 0.25 -14.11 -10.42
C TRP A 72 -0.73 -14.51 -11.51
N LEU A 73 -0.42 -14.15 -12.76
CA LEU A 73 -1.23 -14.50 -13.93
C LEU A 73 -1.29 -16.01 -14.10
N ALA A 74 -0.15 -16.70 -13.97
CA ALA A 74 -0.06 -18.15 -14.05
C ALA A 74 -0.85 -18.86 -12.92
N ALA A 75 -0.94 -18.25 -11.74
CA ALA A 75 -1.73 -18.77 -10.62
C ALA A 75 -3.25 -18.53 -10.76
N GLY A 76 -3.69 -17.74 -11.75
CA GLY A 76 -5.10 -17.50 -12.05
C GLY A 76 -5.63 -16.11 -11.67
N VAL A 77 -4.76 -15.17 -11.28
CA VAL A 77 -5.16 -13.77 -11.12
C VAL A 77 -5.44 -13.17 -12.50
N ASN A 78 -6.61 -12.58 -12.69
CA ASN A 78 -7.11 -12.12 -13.98
C ASN A 78 -7.22 -10.59 -14.01
N PRO A 79 -6.50 -9.87 -14.89
CA PRO A 79 -6.61 -8.41 -15.03
C PRO A 79 -7.98 -7.94 -15.54
N GLY A 80 -8.81 -8.83 -16.07
CA GLY A 80 -10.21 -8.54 -16.39
C GLY A 80 -11.16 -8.61 -15.19
N SER A 81 -10.72 -9.14 -14.05
CA SER A 81 -11.50 -9.26 -12.81
C SER A 81 -10.94 -8.44 -11.65
N ALA A 82 -9.64 -8.13 -11.66
CA ALA A 82 -8.97 -7.29 -10.67
C ALA A 82 -8.07 -6.25 -11.33
N THR A 83 -7.86 -5.11 -10.65
CA THR A 83 -6.91 -4.10 -11.09
C THR A 83 -5.50 -4.49 -10.62
N LEU A 84 -4.60 -4.71 -11.59
CA LEU A 84 -3.19 -5.00 -11.34
C LEU A 84 -2.33 -3.77 -11.64
N PHE A 85 -1.44 -3.39 -10.73
CA PHE A 85 -0.54 -2.27 -10.95
C PHE A 85 0.79 -2.39 -10.19
N VAL A 86 1.73 -1.53 -10.54
CA VAL A 86 3.02 -1.37 -9.84
C VAL A 86 2.95 -0.10 -9.02
N GLN A 87 3.33 -0.15 -7.73
CA GLN A 87 3.20 0.95 -6.78
C GLN A 87 3.85 2.23 -7.32
N SER A 88 5.11 2.15 -7.79
CA SER A 88 5.84 3.30 -8.31
C SER A 88 5.24 3.95 -9.57
N GLN A 89 4.39 3.23 -10.31
CA GLN A 89 3.72 3.75 -11.51
C GLN A 89 2.50 4.62 -11.16
N VAL A 90 2.11 4.67 -9.88
CA VAL A 90 1.00 5.49 -9.38
C VAL A 90 1.56 6.50 -8.37
N VAL A 91 2.01 7.65 -8.88
CA VAL A 91 2.70 8.70 -8.10
C VAL A 91 1.89 9.24 -6.91
N ALA A 92 0.56 9.12 -6.96
CA ALA A 92 -0.34 9.52 -5.88
C ALA A 92 -0.06 8.79 -4.56
N HIS A 93 0.56 7.59 -4.60
CA HIS A 93 1.06 6.90 -3.39
C HIS A 93 2.12 7.73 -2.65
N ALA A 94 3.08 8.29 -3.39
CA ALA A 94 4.14 9.11 -2.82
C ALA A 94 3.59 10.47 -2.33
N GLU A 95 2.69 11.08 -3.09
CA GLU A 95 2.05 12.34 -2.70
C GLU A 95 1.24 12.18 -1.42
N LEU A 96 0.41 11.13 -1.33
CA LEU A 96 -0.38 10.85 -0.13
C LEU A 96 0.53 10.48 1.04
N HIS A 97 1.58 9.67 0.83
CA HIS A 97 2.56 9.38 1.87
C HIS A 97 3.19 10.65 2.44
N LEU A 98 3.61 11.58 1.57
CA LEU A 98 4.18 12.87 1.97
C LEU A 98 3.18 13.66 2.81
N LEU A 99 1.93 13.79 2.38
CA LEU A 99 0.91 14.53 3.11
C LEU A 99 0.61 13.90 4.48
N LEU A 100 0.47 12.57 4.54
CA LEU A 100 0.22 11.85 5.79
C LEU A 100 1.42 11.93 6.75
N SER A 101 2.64 12.08 6.23
CA SER A 101 3.85 12.22 7.05
C SER A 101 3.83 13.46 7.94
N MET A 102 3.22 14.55 7.47
CA MET A 102 3.14 15.82 8.19
C MET A 102 2.26 15.74 9.45
N ILE A 103 1.34 14.77 9.48
CA ILE A 103 0.40 14.60 10.58
C ILE A 103 0.66 13.34 11.41
N THR A 104 1.62 12.50 11.04
CA THR A 104 1.88 11.22 11.72
C THR A 104 2.93 11.37 12.81
N PRO A 105 2.61 11.12 14.09
CA PRO A 105 3.60 11.20 15.17
C PRO A 105 4.68 10.11 15.03
N LEU A 106 5.95 10.49 15.16
CA LEU A 106 7.08 9.57 15.04
C LEU A 106 6.96 8.36 15.99
N GLY A 107 6.56 8.61 17.24
CA GLY A 107 6.42 7.56 18.24
C GLY A 107 5.36 6.50 17.92
N TRP A 108 4.46 6.73 16.96
CA TRP A 108 3.56 5.68 16.47
C TRP A 108 4.31 4.65 15.64
N LEU A 109 5.22 5.11 14.79
CA LEU A 109 6.05 4.27 13.91
C LEU A 109 7.13 3.52 14.71
N GLU A 110 7.78 4.19 15.66
CA GLU A 110 8.82 3.58 16.51
C GLU A 110 8.30 2.45 17.42
N ARG A 111 6.99 2.41 17.66
CA ARG A 111 6.33 1.41 18.51
C ARG A 111 5.78 0.21 17.74
N VAL A 112 5.90 0.20 16.42
CA VAL A 112 5.52 -0.95 15.61
C VAL A 112 6.42 -2.15 15.96
N PRO A 113 5.87 -3.31 16.37
CA PRO A 113 6.68 -4.45 16.79
C PRO A 113 7.67 -4.93 15.72
N THR A 114 7.21 -5.01 14.47
CA THR A 114 8.00 -5.49 13.32
C THR A 114 9.24 -4.64 13.04
N TYR A 115 9.21 -3.34 13.39
CA TYR A 115 10.34 -2.43 13.17
C TYR A 115 11.56 -2.89 13.98
N LYS A 116 11.38 -3.13 15.28
CA LYS A 116 12.45 -3.59 16.17
C LYS A 116 12.91 -5.00 15.80
N ASP A 117 11.97 -5.91 15.58
CA ASP A 117 12.28 -7.30 15.24
C ASP A 117 13.11 -7.42 13.95
N GLN A 118 12.82 -6.59 12.94
CA GLN A 118 13.57 -6.61 11.68
C GLN A 118 14.93 -5.93 11.79
N GLN A 119 15.05 -4.86 12.59
CA GLN A 119 16.36 -4.25 12.88
C GLN A 119 17.30 -5.23 13.60
N GLU A 120 16.77 -6.07 14.49
CA GLU A 120 17.57 -7.08 15.19
C GLU A 120 17.94 -8.27 14.29
N LYS A 121 17.10 -8.64 13.32
CA LYS A 121 17.31 -9.81 12.44
C LYS A 121 18.20 -9.51 11.24
N LEU A 122 18.15 -8.30 10.69
CA LEU A 122 18.85 -7.92 9.47
C LEU A 122 20.11 -7.12 9.80
N THR A 123 21.05 -7.75 10.52
CA THR A 123 22.27 -7.11 11.03
C THR A 123 23.28 -6.76 9.95
N ASP A 124 23.17 -7.38 8.77
CA ASP A 124 23.97 -7.12 7.58
C ASP A 124 23.50 -5.87 6.80
N LYS A 125 22.35 -5.30 7.16
CA LYS A 125 21.76 -4.14 6.52
C LYS A 125 21.66 -2.97 7.50
N ASP A 126 22.05 -1.78 7.05
CA ASP A 126 21.75 -0.57 7.81
C ASP A 126 20.28 -0.17 7.58
N LEU A 127 19.43 -0.53 8.56
CA LEU A 127 18.00 -0.22 8.58
C LEU A 127 17.67 0.97 9.48
N THR A 128 18.67 1.77 9.88
CA THR A 128 18.46 3.03 10.61
C THR A 128 18.08 4.18 9.67
N THR A 129 17.21 3.88 8.70
CA THR A 129 16.78 4.83 7.67
C THR A 129 15.37 5.31 7.91
N TYR A 130 15.08 6.55 7.50
CA TYR A 130 13.71 7.07 7.52
C TYR A 130 12.76 6.23 6.67
N GLY A 131 13.22 5.71 5.52
CA GLY A 131 12.40 4.85 4.67
C GLY A 131 11.98 3.56 5.38
N PHE A 132 12.88 2.95 6.15
CA PHE A 132 12.56 1.76 6.92
C PHE A 132 11.68 2.06 8.15
N LEU A 133 11.85 3.22 8.81
CA LEU A 133 10.92 3.62 9.87
C LEU A 133 9.52 3.99 9.32
N GLY A 134 9.48 4.60 8.14
CA GLY A 134 8.30 5.16 7.50
C GLY A 134 7.49 4.16 6.66
N TYR A 135 7.95 2.93 6.43
CA TYR A 135 7.23 2.01 5.55
C TYR A 135 5.80 1.68 6.01
N PRO A 136 5.45 1.60 7.32
CA PRO A 136 4.07 1.39 7.73
C PRO A 136 3.17 2.57 7.31
N LEU A 137 3.70 3.79 7.28
CA LEU A 137 3.00 4.97 6.80
C LEU A 137 2.85 4.96 5.26
N LEU A 138 3.85 4.47 4.53
CA LEU A 138 3.72 4.23 3.08
C LEU A 138 2.61 3.20 2.81
N GLN A 139 2.54 2.11 3.59
CA GLN A 139 1.45 1.14 3.52
C GLN A 139 0.08 1.77 3.82
N SER A 140 0.02 2.71 4.77
CA SER A 140 -1.21 3.46 5.03
C SER A 140 -1.64 4.30 3.83
N ALA A 141 -0.69 4.96 3.15
CA ALA A 141 -0.99 5.67 1.90
C ALA A 141 -1.51 4.70 0.84
N ASP A 142 -0.88 3.53 0.69
CA ASP A 142 -1.31 2.52 -0.28
C ASP A 142 -2.77 2.11 -0.05
N ILE A 143 -3.17 1.87 1.20
CA ILE A 143 -4.53 1.47 1.58
C ILE A 143 -5.55 2.60 1.39
N LEU A 144 -5.24 3.79 1.89
CA LEU A 144 -6.19 4.89 1.95
C LEU A 144 -6.47 5.51 0.58
N LEU A 145 -5.50 5.47 -0.34
CA LEU A 145 -5.68 5.98 -1.70
C LEU A 145 -6.85 5.31 -2.43
N TYR A 146 -7.04 4.00 -2.23
CA TYR A 146 -8.12 3.24 -2.85
C TYR A 146 -9.40 3.16 -2.00
N ARG A 147 -9.37 3.71 -0.79
CA ARG A 147 -10.47 3.58 0.20
C ARG A 147 -10.85 2.11 0.43
N ALA A 148 -9.85 1.23 0.55
CA ALA A 148 -10.07 -0.20 0.72
C ALA A 148 -10.65 -0.51 2.11
N GLY A 149 -11.79 -1.20 2.15
CA GLY A 149 -12.42 -1.65 3.40
C GLY A 149 -11.93 -3.02 3.87
N GLN A 150 -11.31 -3.80 2.97
CA GLN A 150 -10.72 -5.11 3.28
C GLN A 150 -9.24 -5.13 2.87
N VAL A 151 -8.37 -5.52 3.80
CA VAL A 151 -6.92 -5.63 3.56
C VAL A 151 -6.42 -6.97 4.10
N PRO A 152 -6.39 -8.04 3.28
CA PRO A 152 -5.89 -9.34 3.69
C PRO A 152 -4.38 -9.26 3.94
N VAL A 153 -3.97 -9.52 5.19
CA VAL A 153 -2.58 -9.47 5.60
C VAL A 153 -2.21 -10.63 6.53
N GLY A 154 -0.91 -10.94 6.59
CA GLY A 154 -0.35 -11.87 7.58
C GLY A 154 -0.40 -11.31 9.00
N ALA A 155 -0.25 -12.19 10.00
CA ALA A 155 -0.30 -11.81 11.42
C ALA A 155 0.75 -10.76 11.80
N ASP A 156 1.91 -10.76 11.14
CA ASP A 156 2.99 -9.79 11.34
C ASP A 156 2.63 -8.38 10.85
N GLN A 157 1.67 -8.24 9.94
CA GLN A 157 1.29 -6.96 9.33
C GLN A 157 0.04 -6.32 9.98
N VAL A 158 -0.61 -7.00 10.93
CA VAL A 158 -1.82 -6.51 11.60
C VAL A 158 -1.58 -5.15 12.27
N ALA A 159 -0.42 -4.95 12.88
CA ALA A 159 -0.05 -3.69 13.51
C ALA A 159 0.00 -2.51 12.51
N HIS A 160 0.38 -2.76 11.24
CA HIS A 160 0.40 -1.71 10.22
C HIS A 160 -1.00 -1.32 9.76
N VAL A 161 -1.91 -2.31 9.68
CA VAL A 161 -3.33 -2.04 9.37
C VAL A 161 -3.98 -1.24 10.50
N GLU A 162 -3.66 -1.53 11.76
CA GLU A 162 -4.15 -0.72 12.89
C GLU A 162 -3.58 0.71 12.86
N ILE A 163 -2.29 0.88 12.56
CA ILE A 163 -1.72 2.23 12.35
C ILE A 163 -2.43 2.97 11.23
N THR A 164 -2.76 2.30 10.14
CA THR A 164 -3.51 2.89 9.02
C THR A 164 -4.87 3.43 9.49
N ARG A 165 -5.56 2.68 10.37
CA ARG A 165 -6.84 3.13 10.96
C ARG A 165 -6.65 4.36 11.84
N GLU A 166 -5.60 4.41 12.66
CA GLU A 166 -5.31 5.59 13.49
C GLU A 166 -4.95 6.82 12.65
N ILE A 167 -4.16 6.64 11.59
CA ILE A 167 -3.82 7.72 10.65
C ILE A 167 -5.08 8.25 9.95
N ALA A 168 -5.97 7.37 9.48
CA ALA A 168 -7.23 7.77 8.87
C ALA A 168 -8.12 8.55 9.84
N ARG A 169 -8.27 8.08 11.08
CA ARG A 169 -9.04 8.81 12.12
C ARG A 169 -8.43 10.17 12.40
N ARG A 170 -7.10 10.25 12.48
CA ARG A 170 -6.40 11.51 12.72
C ARG A 170 -6.56 12.48 11.55
N PHE A 171 -6.43 12.01 10.31
CA PHE A 171 -6.69 12.83 9.12
C PHE A 171 -8.12 13.39 9.15
N ASN A 172 -9.12 12.54 9.35
CA ASN A 172 -10.53 12.96 9.42
C ASN A 172 -10.77 13.91 10.60
N HIS A 173 -10.09 13.71 11.71
CA HIS A 173 -10.19 14.60 12.86
C HIS A 173 -9.56 15.98 12.62
N ILE A 174 -8.52 16.08 11.80
CA ILE A 174 -7.86 17.37 11.51
C ILE A 174 -8.60 18.10 10.38
N TYR A 175 -8.98 17.39 9.32
CA TYR A 175 -9.47 18.00 8.07
C TYR A 175 -10.94 17.73 7.75
N GLY A 176 -11.58 16.74 8.38
CA GLY A 176 -12.94 16.29 8.07
C GLY A 176 -14.00 16.66 9.11
N ARG A 177 -13.80 17.75 9.87
CA ARG A 177 -14.73 18.18 10.93
C ARG A 177 -15.93 18.97 10.41
N GLU A 178 -15.74 19.72 9.33
CA GLU A 178 -16.80 20.54 8.73
C GLU A 178 -17.84 19.61 8.07
N PRO A 179 -19.16 19.84 8.24
CA PRO A 179 -20.20 18.98 7.65
C PRO A 179 -20.14 18.87 6.12
N ASP A 180 -19.61 19.88 5.45
CA ASP A 180 -19.47 20.01 3.99
C ASP A 180 -18.04 19.78 3.50
N PHE A 181 -17.14 19.22 4.33
CA PHE A 181 -15.72 19.07 3.96
C PHE A 181 -15.51 18.30 2.64
N GLU A 182 -16.35 17.29 2.36
CA GLU A 182 -16.28 16.52 1.11
C GLU A 182 -16.64 17.39 -0.10
N GLU A 183 -17.72 18.17 0.01
CA GLU A 183 -18.18 19.08 -1.05
C GLU A 183 -17.15 20.18 -1.31
N LEU A 184 -16.54 20.72 -0.24
CA LEU A 184 -15.46 21.70 -0.32
C LEU A 184 -14.21 21.11 -1.00
N ALA A 185 -13.86 19.86 -0.68
CA ALA A 185 -12.75 19.16 -1.31
C ALA A 185 -13.01 18.89 -2.79
N GLU A 186 -14.20 18.41 -3.16
CA GLU A 186 -14.62 18.22 -4.56
C GLU A 186 -14.59 19.54 -5.33
N SER A 187 -15.14 20.62 -4.75
CA SER A 187 -15.09 21.96 -5.34
C SER A 187 -13.67 22.49 -5.53
N ALA A 188 -12.77 22.20 -4.58
CA ALA A 188 -11.37 22.57 -4.70
C ALA A 188 -10.69 21.83 -5.86
N CYS A 189 -10.93 20.53 -6.01
CA CYS A 189 -10.44 19.73 -7.14
C CYS A 189 -10.89 20.31 -8.49
N ASP A 190 -12.16 20.67 -8.62
CA ASP A 190 -12.69 21.29 -9.84
C ASP A 190 -12.02 22.63 -10.16
N LYS A 191 -11.77 23.45 -9.13
CA LYS A 191 -11.10 24.75 -9.25
C LYS A 191 -9.61 24.64 -9.59
N MET A 192 -8.94 23.59 -9.13
CA MET A 192 -7.52 23.34 -9.44
C MET A 192 -7.30 22.99 -10.92
N GLY A 193 -8.36 22.63 -11.64
CA GLY A 193 -8.35 22.35 -13.08
C GLY A 193 -7.76 20.98 -13.41
N LYS A 194 -8.22 20.36 -14.50
CA LYS A 194 -7.70 19.08 -15.02
C LYS A 194 -6.36 19.27 -15.74
N LYS A 195 -5.37 19.92 -15.14
CA LYS A 195 -4.01 19.89 -15.70
C LYS A 195 -3.52 18.46 -15.60
N GLY A 196 -3.72 17.70 -16.69
CA GLY A 196 -3.00 16.47 -16.94
C GLY A 196 -1.52 16.82 -16.90
N ALA A 197 -0.89 16.53 -15.76
CA ALA A 197 0.55 16.49 -15.68
C ALA A 197 0.99 15.40 -16.66
N LYS A 198 1.38 15.82 -17.87
CA LYS A 198 2.30 15.04 -18.68
C LYS A 198 3.63 15.11 -17.94
N LEU A 199 3.89 14.10 -17.11
CA LEU A 199 5.24 13.73 -16.71
C LEU A 199 5.85 12.88 -17.83
#